data_AF-A0A3M1ZQH5-F1
#
_entry.id   AF-A0A3M1ZQH5-F1
#
_cell.length_a   1.000
_cell.length_b   1.000
_cell.length_c   1.000
_cell.angle_alpha   90.00
_cell.angle_beta   90.00
_cell.angle_gamma   90.00
#
_symmetry.space_group_name_H-M   'P 1'
#
loop_
_entity.id
_entity.type
_entity.pdbx_description
1 polymer ?
#
loop_
_entity_poly.entity_id
_entity_poly.type
_entity_poly.pdbx_seq_one_letter_code
_entity_poly.pdbx_strand_id
1 'polypeptide(L)'
;MPESTDLNAKRAEFEQELASLKEKLASGYITPREFYDQGAKLHFDDPTSGQTWWLDPEKGIWYVGSIKDGDFKPYQPETVPSEPKPEPSLPPPPEVKSPAPQPLPEPPAPLPSPQPEPPPQPLPKPTGSKPQKKIIFITISGVFMIFILCGIISWGYSLFKNNTPSAPTRMQIVEETNTSTLHSIHTPTSTLPPQKPASPPPSPSDTPTAVPSPTDSPVPPTDPPIPTLTSTPFPTPTPRPLPSPTT
;
A
#
# COMPACT_ATOMS: atom_id res chain seq x y z
N MET A 1 7.21 12.94 -24.25
CA MET A 1 6.92 12.99 -22.80
C MET A 1 5.72 12.09 -22.44
N PRO A 2 5.85 10.74 -22.40
CA PRO A 2 4.76 9.86 -21.99
C PRO A 2 4.94 9.14 -20.63
N GLU A 3 6.01 9.38 -19.86
CA GLU A 3 6.33 8.54 -18.68
C GLU A 3 5.59 8.87 -17.36
N SER A 4 5.00 10.06 -17.21
CA SER A 4 4.34 10.45 -15.96
C SER A 4 3.08 9.64 -15.62
N THR A 5 2.44 9.01 -16.61
CA THR A 5 1.16 8.33 -16.42
C THR A 5 1.30 7.02 -15.65
N ASP A 6 2.45 6.34 -15.76
CA ASP A 6 2.67 5.02 -15.12
C ASP A 6 2.79 5.12 -13.59
N LEU A 7 3.40 6.19 -13.09
CA LEU A 7 3.61 6.37 -11.65
C LEU A 7 2.29 6.58 -10.88
N ASN A 8 1.35 7.33 -11.45
CA ASN A 8 0.05 7.57 -10.82
C ASN A 8 -0.81 6.29 -10.82
N ALA A 9 -0.75 5.49 -11.90
CA ALA A 9 -1.45 4.21 -11.97
C ALA A 9 -0.93 3.24 -10.89
N LYS A 10 0.39 3.10 -10.76
CA LYS A 10 0.98 2.26 -9.71
C LYS A 10 0.62 2.74 -8.30
N ARG A 11 0.64 4.05 -8.04
CA ARG A 11 0.21 4.58 -6.74
C ARG A 11 -1.25 4.21 -6.42
N ALA A 12 -2.14 4.33 -7.41
CA ALA A 12 -3.54 3.95 -7.23
C ALA A 12 -3.72 2.44 -6.96
N GLU A 13 -2.97 1.57 -7.64
CA GLU A 13 -2.99 0.12 -7.38
C GLU A 13 -2.56 -0.21 -5.95
N PHE A 14 -1.49 0.44 -5.46
CA PHE A 14 -0.99 0.23 -4.11
C PHE A 14 -1.95 0.76 -3.03
N GLU A 15 -2.60 1.90 -3.29
CA GLU A 15 -3.64 2.42 -2.41
C GLU A 15 -4.85 1.48 -2.35
N GLN A 16 -5.23 0.87 -3.48
CA GLN A 16 -6.27 -0.15 -3.52
C GLN A 16 -5.86 -1.41 -2.73
N GLU A 17 -4.61 -1.86 -2.84
CA GLU A 17 -4.11 -3.00 -2.07
C GLU A 17 -4.07 -2.69 -0.57
N LEU A 18 -3.63 -1.50 -0.18
CA LEU A 18 -3.68 -1.05 1.22
C LEU A 18 -5.12 -1.00 1.74
N ALA A 19 -6.07 -0.52 0.94
CA ALA A 19 -7.49 -0.52 1.30
C ALA A 19 -8.00 -1.96 1.54
N SER A 20 -7.63 -2.91 0.68
CA SER A 20 -7.97 -4.33 0.86
C SER A 20 -7.35 -4.92 2.14
N LEU A 21 -6.10 -4.57 2.45
CA LEU A 21 -5.44 -4.98 3.70
C LEU A 21 -6.14 -4.41 4.93
N LYS A 22 -6.56 -3.14 4.89
CA LYS A 22 -7.31 -2.51 5.98
C LYS A 22 -8.66 -3.18 6.19
N GLU A 23 -9.37 -3.55 5.12
CA GLU A 23 -10.61 -4.30 5.20
C GLU A 23 -10.42 -5.70 5.79
N LYS A 24 -9.36 -6.41 5.39
CA LYS A 24 -8.99 -7.71 5.99
C LYS A 24 -8.62 -7.59 7.47
N LEU A 25 -7.97 -6.50 7.86
CA LEU A 25 -7.67 -6.24 9.27
C LEU A 25 -8.94 -5.94 10.06
N ALA A 26 -9.83 -5.11 9.52
CA ALA A 26 -11.10 -4.75 10.16
C ALA A 26 -12.06 -5.95 10.30
N SER A 27 -12.05 -6.88 9.34
CA SER A 27 -12.80 -8.14 9.40
C SER A 27 -12.15 -9.20 10.29
N GLY A 28 -10.94 -8.97 10.81
CA GLY A 28 -10.19 -9.93 11.61
C GLY A 28 -9.62 -11.12 10.81
N TYR A 29 -9.60 -11.03 9.47
CA TYR A 29 -9.06 -12.07 8.60
C TYR A 29 -7.53 -12.14 8.66
N ILE A 30 -6.88 -11.00 8.90
CA ILE A 30 -5.44 -10.91 9.16
C ILE A 30 -5.19 -10.29 10.52
N THR A 31 -4.11 -10.72 11.17
CA THR A 31 -3.64 -10.10 12.40
C THR A 31 -2.99 -8.74 12.12
N PRO A 32 -2.90 -7.83 13.13
CA PRO A 32 -2.17 -6.59 12.98
C PRO A 32 -0.72 -6.81 12.51
N ARG A 33 -0.07 -7.87 12.99
CA ARG A 33 1.29 -8.21 12.56
C ARG A 33 1.37 -8.56 11.07
N GLU A 34 0.46 -9.38 10.57
CA GLU A 34 0.40 -9.72 9.15
C GLU A 34 0.06 -8.51 8.28
N PHE A 35 -0.77 -7.58 8.78
CA PHE A 35 -1.02 -6.31 8.13
C PHE A 35 0.26 -5.50 7.94
N TYR A 36 1.12 -5.39 8.97
CA TYR A 36 2.42 -4.72 8.86
C TYR A 36 3.37 -5.47 7.92
N ASP A 37 3.44 -6.79 8.01
CA ASP A 37 4.32 -7.61 7.16
C ASP A 37 3.91 -7.56 5.68
N GLN A 38 2.61 -7.44 5.38
CA GLN A 38 2.09 -7.27 4.02
C GLN A 38 2.23 -5.82 3.55
N GLY A 39 1.93 -4.84 4.40
CA GLY A 39 2.11 -3.41 4.10
C GLY A 39 3.57 -3.02 3.85
N ALA A 40 4.53 -3.65 4.55
CA ALA A 40 5.95 -3.42 4.31
C ALA A 40 6.42 -3.89 2.91
N LYS A 41 5.67 -4.80 2.27
CA LYS A 41 5.92 -5.24 0.89
C LYS A 41 5.36 -4.28 -0.15
N LEU A 42 4.54 -3.31 0.27
CA LEU A 42 4.00 -2.26 -0.59
C LEU A 42 5.07 -1.17 -0.84
N HIS A 43 6.11 -1.54 -1.58
CA HIS A 43 7.04 -0.62 -2.21
C HIS A 43 7.19 -0.93 -3.71
N PHE A 44 7.59 0.08 -4.48
CA PHE A 44 8.02 -0.12 -5.87
C PHE A 44 9.18 0.80 -6.20
N ASP A 45 10.05 0.32 -7.07
CA ASP A 45 11.16 1.10 -7.61
C ASP A 45 10.69 1.84 -8.86
N ASP A 46 10.91 3.15 -8.89
CA ASP A 46 10.73 3.97 -10.07
C ASP A 46 12.06 3.99 -10.85
N PRO A 47 12.15 3.27 -11.99
CA PRO A 47 13.39 3.17 -12.76
C PRO A 47 13.81 4.52 -13.37
N THR A 48 12.87 5.46 -13.55
CA THR A 48 13.12 6.75 -14.18
C THR A 48 13.80 7.70 -13.20
N SER A 49 13.35 7.74 -11.94
CA SER A 49 13.98 8.57 -10.91
C SER A 49 15.09 7.84 -10.13
N GLY A 50 15.14 6.51 -10.21
CA GLY A 50 16.01 5.67 -9.37
C GLY A 50 15.61 5.70 -7.89
N GLN A 51 14.40 6.16 -7.57
CA GLN A 51 13.87 6.25 -6.22
C GLN A 51 12.92 5.09 -5.94
N THR A 52 12.88 4.69 -4.67
CA THR A 52 11.93 3.71 -4.16
C THR A 52 10.81 4.45 -3.45
N TRP A 53 9.59 4.08 -3.82
CA TRP A 53 8.37 4.56 -3.21
C TRP A 53 7.88 3.52 -2.21
N TRP A 54 7.51 3.95 -1.02
CA TRP A 54 7.02 3.08 0.05
C TRP A 54 5.80 3.71 0.71
N LEU A 55 4.73 2.94 0.89
CA LEU A 55 3.52 3.40 1.57
C LEU A 55 3.52 2.89 3.02
N ASP A 56 3.55 3.81 3.98
CA ASP A 56 3.42 3.45 5.40
C ASP A 56 1.97 2.99 5.67
N PRO A 57 1.75 1.71 6.02
CA PRO A 57 0.41 1.16 6.13
C PRO A 57 -0.36 1.72 7.34
N GLU A 58 0.34 2.23 8.36
CA GLU A 58 -0.27 2.81 9.56
C GLU A 58 -0.74 4.24 9.27
N LYS A 59 0.15 5.06 8.71
CA LYS A 59 -0.13 6.49 8.47
C LYS A 59 -0.85 6.75 7.15
N GLY A 60 -0.78 5.82 6.20
CA GLY A 60 -1.23 6.06 4.83
C GLY A 60 -0.44 7.17 4.13
N ILE A 61 0.80 7.40 4.57
CA ILE A 61 1.69 8.43 4.01
C ILE A 61 2.67 7.74 3.08
N TRP A 62 2.79 8.25 1.86
CA TRP A 62 3.83 7.86 0.92
C TRP A 62 5.17 8.40 1.38
N TYR A 63 6.22 7.59 1.28
CA TYR A 63 7.60 7.97 1.44
C TYR A 63 8.34 7.71 0.14
N VAL A 64 9.32 8.55 -0.15
CA VAL A 64 10.17 8.42 -1.32
C VAL A 64 11.63 8.61 -0.89
N GLY A 65 12.50 7.74 -1.39
CA GLY A 65 13.91 7.74 -1.00
C GLY A 65 14.75 6.77 -1.82
N SER A 66 16.06 6.79 -1.58
CA SER A 66 17.01 5.85 -2.18
C SER A 66 17.29 4.72 -1.19
N ILE A 67 17.06 3.46 -1.58
CA ILE A 67 17.43 2.30 -0.74
C ILE A 67 18.91 2.32 -0.36
N LYS A 68 19.78 2.85 -1.24
CA LYS A 68 21.24 2.91 -1.01
C LYS A 68 21.60 3.84 0.15
N ASP A 69 20.89 4.95 0.26
CA ASP A 69 21.20 6.00 1.23
C ASP A 69 20.40 5.80 2.52
N GLY A 70 19.31 5.04 2.48
CA GLY A 70 18.42 4.79 3.62
C GLY A 70 17.65 6.04 4.08
N ASP A 71 17.73 7.14 3.34
CA ASP A 71 17.04 8.39 3.61
C ASP A 71 15.69 8.39 2.87
N PHE A 72 14.63 8.02 3.58
CA PHE A 72 13.25 8.08 3.10
C PHE A 72 12.55 9.30 3.66
N LYS A 73 11.96 10.12 2.79
CA LYS A 73 11.24 11.34 3.16
C LYS A 73 9.76 11.21 2.84
N PRO A 74 8.86 11.74 3.67
CA PRO A 74 7.45 11.75 3.35
C PRO A 74 7.25 12.51 2.04
N TYR A 75 6.63 11.84 1.07
CA TYR A 75 6.27 12.42 -0.20
C TYR A 75 5.16 13.45 0.06
N GLN A 76 5.50 14.71 -0.19
CA GLN A 76 4.49 15.74 -0.37
C GLN A 76 4.17 15.76 -1.86
N PRO A 77 2.91 15.50 -2.27
CA PRO A 77 2.52 15.83 -3.62
C PRO A 77 2.89 17.29 -3.83
N GLU A 78 3.68 17.58 -4.87
CA GLU A 78 3.88 18.95 -5.28
C GLU A 78 2.49 19.54 -5.37
N THR A 79 2.19 20.49 -4.49
CA THR A 79 0.95 21.25 -4.53
C THR A 79 0.93 21.85 -5.91
N VAL A 80 0.20 21.19 -6.81
CA VAL A 80 -0.04 21.66 -8.16
C VAL A 80 -0.46 23.10 -7.94
N PRO A 81 0.30 24.09 -8.45
CA PRO A 81 0.08 25.49 -8.16
C PRO A 81 -1.42 25.72 -8.29
N SER A 82 -2.08 25.98 -7.16
CA SER A 82 -3.53 26.02 -7.12
C SER A 82 -3.94 26.91 -8.27
N GLU A 83 -4.69 26.33 -9.21
CA GLU A 83 -5.16 27.04 -10.39
C GLU A 83 -5.61 28.43 -9.92
N PRO A 84 -5.03 29.51 -10.46
CA PRO A 84 -5.11 30.83 -9.87
C PRO A 84 -6.55 31.08 -9.49
N LYS A 85 -6.77 31.24 -8.16
CA LYS A 85 -8.08 31.50 -7.56
C LYS A 85 -8.82 32.43 -8.53
N PRO A 86 -10.00 32.01 -9.07
CA PRO A 86 -10.69 32.77 -10.10
C PRO A 86 -10.66 34.23 -9.70
N GLU A 87 -10.00 35.04 -10.51
CA GLU A 87 -9.92 36.48 -10.30
C GLU A 87 -11.34 36.95 -10.01
N PRO A 88 -11.57 37.77 -8.95
CA PRO A 88 -12.90 38.22 -8.59
C PRO A 88 -13.64 38.65 -9.83
N SER A 89 -14.70 37.91 -10.21
CA SER A 89 -15.46 38.19 -11.42
C SER A 89 -15.75 39.68 -11.47
N LEU A 90 -15.34 40.31 -12.58
CA LEU A 90 -15.80 41.65 -12.93
C LEU A 90 -17.33 41.70 -12.75
N PRO A 91 -17.88 42.83 -12.28
CA PRO A 91 -19.33 42.97 -12.14
C PRO A 91 -20.01 42.54 -13.44
N PRO A 92 -21.11 41.77 -13.36
CA PRO A 92 -21.76 41.22 -14.53
C PRO A 92 -22.08 42.36 -15.52
N PRO A 93 -21.77 42.19 -16.81
CA PRO A 93 -22.21 43.16 -17.83
C PRO A 93 -23.73 43.33 -17.75
N PRO A 94 -24.25 44.53 -18.09
CA PRO A 94 -25.68 44.83 -17.99
C PRO A 94 -26.53 43.73 -18.63
N GLU A 95 -27.52 43.25 -17.88
CA GLU A 95 -28.40 42.13 -18.23
C GLU A 95 -28.95 42.27 -19.66
N VAL A 96 -28.32 41.56 -20.59
CA VAL A 96 -28.96 41.26 -21.87
C VAL A 96 -30.05 40.26 -21.54
N LYS A 97 -31.31 40.68 -21.66
CA LYS A 97 -32.52 39.88 -21.46
C LYS A 97 -32.32 38.46 -21.98
N SER A 98 -32.12 37.51 -21.06
CA SER A 98 -32.03 36.09 -21.41
C SER A 98 -33.29 35.70 -22.19
N PRO A 99 -33.16 35.12 -23.39
CA PRO A 99 -34.29 34.49 -24.07
C PRO A 99 -34.88 33.41 -23.16
N ALA A 100 -36.20 33.26 -23.21
CA ALA A 100 -36.97 32.34 -22.37
C ALA A 100 -36.33 30.94 -22.31
N PRO A 101 -36.38 30.27 -21.14
CA PRO A 101 -35.84 28.93 -20.96
C PRO A 101 -36.34 28.00 -22.07
N GLN A 102 -35.43 27.46 -22.87
CA GLN A 102 -35.77 26.38 -23.79
C GLN A 102 -36.27 25.17 -22.98
N PRO A 103 -37.20 24.39 -23.52
CA PRO A 103 -37.70 23.18 -22.87
C PRO A 103 -36.53 22.28 -22.46
N LEU A 104 -36.52 21.86 -21.20
CA LEU A 104 -35.57 20.91 -20.66
C LEU A 104 -35.62 19.63 -21.51
N PRO A 105 -34.48 19.12 -22.01
CA PRO A 105 -34.45 17.86 -22.76
C PRO A 105 -35.11 16.76 -21.94
N GLU A 106 -36.04 16.02 -22.56
CA GLU A 106 -36.66 14.87 -21.92
C GLU A 106 -35.58 13.89 -21.46
N PRO A 107 -35.74 13.29 -20.26
CA PRO A 107 -34.80 12.31 -19.76
C PRO A 107 -34.67 11.17 -20.77
N PRO A 108 -33.44 10.75 -21.12
CA PRO A 108 -33.23 9.67 -22.07
C PRO A 108 -33.96 8.42 -21.60
N ALA A 109 -34.64 7.76 -22.54
CA ALA A 109 -35.40 6.55 -22.27
C ALA A 109 -34.53 5.52 -21.51
N PRO A 110 -35.10 4.79 -20.55
CA PRO A 110 -34.36 3.80 -19.77
C PRO A 110 -33.66 2.83 -20.71
N LEU A 111 -32.35 2.70 -20.53
CA LEU A 111 -31.53 1.73 -21.24
C LEU A 111 -32.15 0.33 -21.04
N PRO A 112 -32.19 -0.52 -22.09
CA PRO A 112 -32.67 -1.89 -21.97
C PRO A 112 -31.94 -2.61 -20.83
N SER A 113 -32.71 -3.23 -19.94
CA SER A 113 -32.14 -4.03 -18.85
C SER A 113 -31.12 -5.03 -19.41
N PRO A 114 -29.94 -5.18 -18.78
CA PRO A 114 -28.95 -6.15 -19.19
C PRO A 114 -29.59 -7.53 -19.34
N GLN A 115 -29.47 -8.09 -20.55
CA GLN A 115 -29.96 -9.43 -20.82
C GLN A 115 -29.23 -10.40 -19.87
N PRO A 116 -29.95 -11.33 -19.21
CA PRO A 116 -29.33 -12.27 -18.28
C PRO A 116 -28.15 -12.97 -18.96
N GLU A 117 -26.97 -12.88 -18.34
CA GLU A 117 -25.81 -13.63 -18.81
C GLU A 117 -26.18 -15.11 -18.92
N PRO A 118 -25.81 -15.78 -20.02
CA PRO A 118 -26.04 -17.21 -20.15
C PRO A 118 -25.36 -17.93 -18.98
N PRO A 119 -26.01 -18.97 -18.41
CA PRO A 119 -25.45 -19.70 -17.28
C PRO A 119 -24.06 -20.21 -17.65
N PRO A 120 -23.09 -20.13 -16.71
CA PRO A 120 -21.73 -20.59 -16.95
C PRO A 120 -21.78 -22.03 -17.47
N GLN A 121 -21.19 -22.26 -18.64
CA GLN A 121 -21.13 -23.60 -19.21
C GLN A 121 -20.39 -24.50 -18.22
N PRO A 122 -20.87 -25.73 -18.00
CA PRO A 122 -20.21 -26.68 -17.12
C PRO A 122 -18.75 -26.84 -17.58
N LEU A 123 -17.82 -26.50 -16.68
CA LEU A 123 -16.41 -26.72 -16.89
C LEU A 123 -16.21 -28.15 -17.40
N PRO A 124 -15.40 -28.35 -18.47
CA PRO A 124 -15.11 -29.68 -18.97
C PRO A 124 -14.58 -30.53 -17.82
N LYS A 125 -15.32 -31.61 -17.53
CA LYS A 125 -14.92 -32.63 -16.56
C LYS A 125 -13.50 -33.05 -16.91
N PRO A 126 -12.53 -32.97 -15.99
CA PRO A 126 -11.16 -33.36 -16.29
C PRO A 126 -11.14 -34.81 -16.73
N THR A 127 -11.01 -35.02 -18.04
CA THR A 127 -10.85 -36.32 -18.66
C THR A 127 -9.55 -36.88 -18.11
N GLY A 128 -9.66 -38.00 -17.38
CA GLY A 128 -8.56 -38.64 -16.67
C GLY A 128 -7.29 -38.71 -17.51
N SER A 129 -6.36 -37.81 -17.23
CA SER A 129 -5.01 -37.87 -17.75
C SER A 129 -4.26 -38.91 -16.94
N LYS A 130 -3.72 -39.89 -17.66
CA LYS A 130 -2.90 -41.00 -17.15
C LYS A 130 -1.81 -40.47 -16.20
N PRO A 131 -1.42 -41.25 -15.18
CA PRO A 131 -0.46 -40.80 -14.16
C PRO A 131 0.92 -40.52 -14.76
N GLN A 132 1.21 -39.26 -15.11
CA GLN A 132 2.57 -38.79 -15.38
C GLN A 132 3.29 -38.46 -14.06
N LYS A 133 3.51 -39.47 -13.23
CA LYS A 133 4.14 -39.35 -11.90
C LYS A 133 5.68 -39.33 -11.94
N LYS A 134 6.31 -38.86 -13.04
CA LYS A 134 7.78 -38.89 -13.19
C LYS A 134 8.46 -37.58 -13.59
N ILE A 135 7.73 -36.56 -14.05
CA ILE A 135 8.37 -35.30 -14.50
C ILE A 135 8.33 -34.20 -13.42
N ILE A 136 7.32 -34.19 -12.54
CA ILE A 136 7.16 -33.15 -11.51
C ILE A 136 8.21 -33.25 -10.38
N PHE A 137 8.77 -34.43 -10.12
CA PHE A 137 9.82 -34.60 -9.10
C PHE A 137 11.15 -33.93 -9.48
N ILE A 138 11.47 -33.79 -10.78
CA ILE A 138 12.74 -33.22 -11.22
C ILE A 138 12.74 -31.70 -11.02
N THR A 139 11.62 -31.02 -11.27
CA THR A 139 11.53 -29.56 -11.14
C THR A 139 11.60 -29.11 -9.68
N ILE A 140 10.91 -29.83 -8.78
CA ILE A 140 10.94 -29.53 -7.33
C ILE A 140 12.33 -29.81 -6.75
N SER A 141 12.99 -30.89 -7.19
CA SER A 141 14.36 -31.21 -6.76
C SER A 141 15.39 -30.16 -7.23
N GLY A 142 15.24 -29.62 -8.44
CA GLY A 142 16.16 -28.60 -8.97
C GLY A 142 16.06 -27.29 -8.21
N VAL A 143 14.83 -26.82 -7.94
CA VAL A 143 14.59 -25.58 -7.19
C VAL A 143 15.08 -25.73 -5.73
N PHE A 144 14.87 -26.89 -5.11
CA PHE A 144 15.35 -27.14 -3.75
C PHE A 144 16.89 -27.16 -3.65
N MET A 145 17.59 -27.71 -4.65
CA MET A 145 19.05 -27.65 -4.73
C MET A 145 19.58 -26.22 -4.85
N ILE A 146 18.88 -25.36 -5.59
CA ILE A 146 19.26 -23.93 -5.71
C ILE A 146 19.13 -23.23 -4.34
N PHE A 147 18.04 -23.47 -3.60
CA PHE A 147 17.86 -22.89 -2.27
C PHE A 147 18.92 -23.37 -1.27
N ILE A 148 19.28 -24.66 -1.30
CA ILE A 148 20.36 -25.18 -0.44
C ILE A 148 21.71 -24.54 -0.81
N LEU A 149 22.01 -24.42 -2.11
CA LEU A 149 23.26 -23.80 -2.56
C LEU A 149 23.34 -22.32 -2.16
N CYS A 150 22.26 -21.56 -2.34
CA CYS A 150 22.17 -20.17 -1.89
C CYS A 150 22.30 -20.04 -0.36
N GLY A 151 21.71 -20.96 0.41
CA GLY A 151 21.82 -21.01 1.86
C GLY A 151 23.27 -21.24 2.33
N ILE A 152 23.98 -22.20 1.74
CA ILE A 152 25.38 -22.49 2.08
C ILE A 152 26.29 -21.30 1.75
N ILE A 153 26.10 -20.67 0.58
CA ILE A 153 26.89 -19.48 0.19
C ILE A 153 26.62 -18.32 1.15
N SER A 154 25.37 -18.07 1.51
CA SER A 154 24.99 -17.00 2.45
C SER A 154 25.52 -17.24 3.86
N TRP A 155 25.51 -18.50 4.31
CA TRP A 155 26.05 -18.88 5.60
C TRP A 155 27.58 -18.75 5.65
N GLY A 156 28.27 -19.19 4.59
CA GLY A 156 29.72 -19.00 4.43
C GLY A 156 30.12 -17.52 4.39
N TYR A 157 29.35 -16.68 3.70
CA TYR A 157 29.59 -15.22 3.67
C TYR A 157 29.47 -14.57 5.04
N SER A 158 28.57 -15.05 5.89
CA SER A 158 28.40 -14.55 7.26
C SER A 158 29.57 -14.91 8.17
N LEU A 159 30.15 -16.11 7.99
CA LEU A 159 31.36 -16.52 8.73
C LEU A 159 32.61 -15.77 8.26
N PHE A 160 32.69 -15.40 6.97
CA PHE A 160 33.83 -14.65 6.44
C PHE A 160 33.87 -13.20 6.94
N LYS A 161 32.72 -12.52 7.02
CA LYS A 161 32.66 -11.12 7.50
C LYS A 161 33.00 -10.99 8.99
N ASN A 162 32.61 -11.97 9.81
CA ASN A 162 32.83 -11.91 11.25
C ASN A 162 34.25 -12.26 11.69
N ASN A 163 35.11 -12.74 10.79
CA ASN A 163 36.45 -13.20 11.12
C ASN A 163 37.55 -12.40 10.42
N THR A 164 37.25 -11.19 9.94
CA THR A 164 38.32 -10.23 9.62
C THR A 164 38.80 -9.64 10.95
N PRO A 165 40.00 -10.00 11.44
CA PRO A 165 40.56 -9.32 12.60
C PRO A 165 40.61 -7.84 12.25
N SER A 166 39.90 -7.02 13.01
CA SER A 166 39.92 -5.57 12.87
C SER A 166 41.37 -5.13 13.00
N ALA A 167 42.04 -4.93 11.88
CA ALA A 167 43.31 -4.24 11.85
C ALA A 167 43.01 -2.84 12.41
N PRO A 168 43.71 -2.40 13.47
CA PRO A 168 43.53 -1.05 13.98
C PRO A 168 43.96 -0.10 12.87
N THR A 169 42.98 0.52 12.21
CA THR A 169 43.19 1.64 11.29
C THR A 169 43.73 2.81 12.11
N ARG A 170 45.05 2.80 12.33
CA ARG A 170 45.84 3.93 12.78
C ARG A 170 45.82 4.94 11.63
N MET A 171 44.80 5.79 11.60
CA MET A 171 44.85 7.01 10.80
C MET A 171 45.99 7.87 11.35
N GLN A 172 47.16 7.79 10.70
CA GLN A 172 48.13 8.85 10.77
C GLN A 172 47.53 10.04 10.03
N ILE A 173 46.98 10.97 10.81
CA ILE A 173 46.77 12.35 10.39
C ILE A 173 48.16 12.89 10.07
N VAL A 174 48.45 13.01 8.77
CA VAL A 174 49.57 13.81 8.29
C VAL A 174 49.18 15.25 8.52
N GLU A 175 49.75 15.79 9.57
CA GLU A 175 49.76 17.19 9.98
C GLU A 175 50.63 17.96 8.98
N GLU A 176 50.07 18.38 7.84
CA GLU A 176 50.66 19.46 7.06
C GLU A 176 50.20 20.79 7.65
N THR A 177 51.15 21.37 8.37
CA THR A 177 51.23 22.74 8.85
C THR A 177 50.89 23.73 7.73
N ASN A 178 49.78 24.45 7.88
CA ASN A 178 49.68 25.79 7.32
C ASN A 178 49.10 26.76 8.34
N THR A 179 49.96 27.68 8.73
CA THR A 179 49.83 28.75 9.70
C THR A 179 48.93 29.86 9.15
N SER A 180 47.76 30.05 9.76
CA SER A 180 47.10 31.37 9.80
C SER A 180 46.24 31.51 11.05
N THR A 181 46.91 31.95 12.10
CA THR A 181 46.50 32.93 13.10
C THR A 181 45.18 33.67 12.83
N LEU A 182 44.14 33.40 13.64
CA LEU A 182 43.42 34.45 14.40
C LEU A 182 42.42 33.86 15.43
N HIS A 183 42.85 33.91 16.70
CA HIS A 183 42.08 34.08 17.94
C HIS A 183 40.70 33.41 18.06
N SER A 184 40.67 32.22 18.67
CA SER A 184 39.47 31.72 19.37
C SER A 184 39.70 31.81 20.87
N ILE A 185 38.86 32.60 21.53
CA ILE A 185 38.87 32.86 22.96
C ILE A 185 38.37 31.59 23.67
N HIS A 186 39.24 30.97 24.46
CA HIS A 186 38.90 29.83 25.30
C HIS A 186 37.96 30.25 26.44
N THR A 187 36.77 29.66 26.48
CA THR A 187 35.93 29.64 27.69
C THR A 187 36.20 28.32 28.43
N PRO A 188 36.71 28.34 29.68
CA PRO A 188 36.95 27.11 30.43
C PRO A 188 35.63 26.53 30.96
N THR A 189 35.35 25.28 30.59
CA THR A 189 34.26 24.47 31.16
C THR A 189 34.55 24.20 32.62
N SER A 190 33.81 24.88 33.50
CA SER A 190 33.81 24.66 34.95
C SER A 190 33.02 23.38 35.27
N THR A 191 33.71 22.36 35.75
CA THR A 191 33.10 21.13 36.29
C THR A 191 32.45 21.43 37.62
N LEU A 192 31.12 21.54 37.65
CA LEU A 192 30.34 21.57 38.90
C LEU A 192 30.16 20.14 39.45
N PRO A 193 30.16 19.97 40.80
CA PRO A 193 29.90 18.69 41.44
C PRO A 193 28.44 18.21 41.27
N PRO A 194 28.17 16.90 41.44
CA PRO A 194 26.88 16.29 41.12
C PRO A 194 25.77 16.85 41.99
N GLN A 195 24.82 17.56 41.35
CA GLN A 195 23.60 17.97 42.03
C GLN A 195 22.69 16.76 42.27
N LYS A 196 22.28 16.64 43.53
CA LYS A 196 21.22 15.76 44.04
C LYS A 196 19.96 15.93 43.17
N PRO A 197 19.31 14.85 42.71
CA PRO A 197 18.14 14.94 41.85
C PRO A 197 17.04 15.75 42.54
N ALA A 198 16.60 16.84 41.92
CA ALA A 198 15.43 17.56 42.36
C ALA A 198 14.21 16.62 42.23
N SER A 199 13.38 16.57 43.27
CA SER A 199 12.10 15.85 43.23
C SER A 199 11.29 16.29 42.00
N PRO A 200 10.66 15.36 41.28
CA PRO A 200 9.82 15.71 40.15
C PRO A 200 8.68 16.64 40.62
N PRO A 201 8.30 17.63 39.81
CA PRO A 201 7.16 18.49 40.11
C PRO A 201 5.89 17.65 40.30
N PRO A 202 4.95 18.09 41.16
CA PRO A 202 3.69 17.39 41.34
C PRO A 202 2.98 17.24 39.98
N SER A 203 2.60 16.01 39.66
CA SER A 203 1.84 15.67 38.46
C SER A 203 0.59 16.57 38.38
N PRO A 204 0.26 17.13 37.19
CA PRO A 204 -0.99 17.86 37.04
C PRO A 204 -2.14 16.93 37.45
N SER A 205 -2.97 17.39 38.37
CA SER A 205 -4.17 16.68 38.79
C SER A 205 -5.15 16.72 37.63
N ASP A 206 -5.38 15.56 37.02
CA ASP A 206 -6.39 15.40 35.98
C ASP A 206 -7.76 15.83 36.53
N THR A 207 -8.20 17.01 36.12
CA THR A 207 -9.57 17.46 36.37
C THR A 207 -10.45 16.61 35.47
N PRO A 208 -11.41 15.82 36.00
CA PRO A 208 -12.28 15.01 35.18
C PRO A 208 -13.12 15.94 34.29
N THR A 209 -12.76 15.97 33.01
CA THR A 209 -13.59 16.61 31.99
C THR A 209 -14.87 15.79 31.89
N ALA A 210 -16.01 16.45 32.13
CA ALA A 210 -17.31 15.83 32.06
C ALA A 210 -17.47 15.09 30.72
N VAL A 211 -17.71 13.77 30.82
CA VAL A 211 -18.00 12.92 29.67
C VAL A 211 -19.29 13.45 29.02
N PRO A 212 -19.25 13.87 27.75
CA PRO A 212 -20.47 14.23 27.05
C PRO A 212 -21.38 13.00 27.00
N SER A 213 -22.61 13.18 27.47
CA SER A 213 -23.66 12.15 27.40
C SER A 213 -23.78 11.65 25.96
N PRO A 214 -23.86 10.33 25.72
CA PRO A 214 -23.98 9.80 24.37
C PRO A 214 -25.27 10.35 23.74
N THR A 215 -25.10 11.12 22.68
CA THR A 215 -26.19 11.47 21.78
C THR A 215 -26.71 10.17 21.18
N ASP A 216 -28.02 9.92 21.33
CA ASP A 216 -28.72 8.79 20.73
C ASP A 216 -28.33 8.66 19.25
N SER A 217 -27.57 7.61 18.93
CA SER A 217 -27.29 7.23 17.55
C SER A 217 -28.63 6.95 16.86
N PRO A 218 -28.90 7.55 15.69
CA PRO A 218 -30.09 7.24 14.93
C PRO A 218 -30.10 5.74 14.59
N VAL A 219 -31.19 5.07 14.95
CA VAL A 219 -31.44 3.68 14.60
C VAL A 219 -31.33 3.57 13.07
N PRO A 220 -30.44 2.71 12.54
CA PRO A 220 -30.34 2.53 11.09
C PRO A 220 -31.68 2.03 10.55
N PRO A 221 -32.09 2.46 9.34
CA PRO A 221 -33.30 1.98 8.72
C PRO A 221 -33.24 0.45 8.62
N THR A 222 -34.28 -0.21 9.10
CA THR A 222 -34.46 -1.65 8.96
C THR A 222 -34.41 -2.01 7.48
N ASP A 223 -33.45 -2.84 7.10
CA ASP A 223 -33.32 -3.32 5.72
C ASP A 223 -34.64 -3.95 5.24
N PRO A 224 -35.05 -3.68 3.99
CA PRO A 224 -36.23 -4.30 3.41
C PRO A 224 -36.07 -5.83 3.38
N PRO A 225 -37.17 -6.58 3.53
CA PRO A 225 -37.11 -8.04 3.55
C PRO A 225 -36.46 -8.56 2.27
N ILE A 226 -35.37 -9.31 2.42
CA ILE A 226 -34.69 -9.98 1.32
C ILE A 226 -35.71 -10.91 0.63
N PRO A 227 -35.93 -10.79 -0.70
CA PRO A 227 -36.83 -11.67 -1.42
C PRO A 227 -36.30 -13.10 -1.35
N THR A 228 -37.10 -14.00 -0.78
CA THR A 228 -36.83 -15.43 -0.72
C THR A 228 -36.69 -15.98 -2.14
N LEU A 229 -35.47 -16.31 -2.55
CA LEU A 229 -35.22 -16.91 -3.86
C LEU A 229 -35.91 -18.28 -3.92
N THR A 230 -36.97 -18.35 -4.72
CA THR A 230 -37.67 -19.59 -5.02
C THR A 230 -36.75 -20.44 -5.88
N SER A 231 -36.28 -21.56 -5.33
CA SER A 231 -35.39 -22.50 -6.02
C SER A 231 -36.09 -23.11 -7.24
N THR A 232 -35.66 -22.68 -8.43
CA THR A 232 -36.10 -23.21 -9.73
C THR A 232 -35.68 -24.68 -9.87
N PRO A 233 -36.57 -25.60 -10.29
CA PRO A 233 -36.23 -27.01 -10.45
C PRO A 233 -35.14 -27.20 -11.52
N PHE A 234 -34.14 -28.00 -11.16
CA PHE A 234 -33.04 -28.35 -12.06
C PHE A 234 -33.56 -29.15 -13.27
N PRO A 235 -33.10 -28.88 -14.50
CA PRO A 235 -33.53 -29.64 -15.66
C PRO A 235 -33.02 -31.08 -15.59
N THR A 236 -33.91 -32.05 -15.79
CA THR A 236 -33.60 -33.47 -15.90
C THR A 236 -32.69 -33.70 -17.11
N PRO A 237 -31.51 -34.34 -16.96
CA PRO A 237 -30.62 -34.57 -18.09
C PRO A 237 -31.25 -35.54 -19.11
N THR A 238 -31.26 -35.12 -20.38
CA THR A 238 -31.69 -35.94 -21.51
C THR A 238 -30.73 -37.12 -21.71
N PRO A 239 -31.23 -38.38 -21.82
CA PRO A 239 -30.37 -39.54 -22.06
C PRO A 239 -29.66 -39.45 -23.41
N ARG A 240 -28.37 -39.78 -23.41
CA ARG A 240 -27.52 -39.77 -24.60
C ARG A 240 -27.80 -41.00 -25.48
N PRO A 241 -27.83 -40.88 -26.82
CA PRO A 241 -27.99 -42.03 -27.71
C PRO A 241 -26.84 -43.03 -27.56
N LEU A 242 -27.19 -44.31 -27.57
CA LEU A 242 -26.22 -45.41 -27.52
C LEU A 242 -25.46 -45.48 -28.86
N PRO A 243 -24.13 -45.63 -28.88
CA PRO A 243 -23.38 -45.81 -30.12
C PRO A 243 -23.79 -47.11 -30.81
N SER A 244 -24.01 -47.05 -32.13
CA SER A 244 -24.33 -48.21 -32.96
C SER A 244 -23.14 -49.17 -33.04
N PRO A 245 -23.39 -50.49 -33.08
CA PRO A 245 -22.33 -51.49 -33.27
C PRO A 245 -21.70 -51.32 -34.66
N THR A 246 -20.37 -51.38 -34.72
CA THR A 246 -19.61 -51.43 -35.98
C THR A 246 -19.55 -52.88 -36.44
N THR A 247 -20.01 -53.14 -37.66
CA THR A 247 -19.97 -54.45 -38.33
C THR A 247 -18.62 -54.70 -39.00
#